data_AF-A0A2D7BZD0-F1
#
_entry.id   AF-A0A2D7BZD0-F1
#
_cell.length_a   1.000
_cell.length_b   1.000
_cell.length_c   1.000
_cell.angle_alpha   90.00
_cell.angle_beta   90.00
_cell.angle_gamma   90.00
#
_symmetry.space_group_name_H-M   'P 1'
#
loop_
_entity.id
_entity.type
_entity.pdbx_description
1 polymer ?
#
loop_
_entity_poly.entity_id
_entity_poly.type
_entity_poly.pdbx_seq_one_letter_code
_entity_poly.pdbx_strand_id
1 'polypeptide(L)' 'MEWAKKIEELSASRERKPEGDDWFTADEFKVEANIGNSRCYRLLKEAREAGKLEIYNGCAFNEELGQLVRRVWYRFINPN' A
#
# COMPACT_ATOMS: atom_id res chain seq x y z
N MET A 1 3.17 7.91 -32.80
CA MET A 1 3.60 7.29 -31.53
C MET A 1 3.19 8.08 -30.28
N GLU A 2 2.52 9.23 -30.38
CA GLU A 2 2.13 10.01 -29.18
C GLU A 2 0.97 9.42 -28.36
N TRP A 3 0.10 8.60 -28.96
CA TRP A 3 -1.07 8.07 -28.26
C TRP A 3 -0.71 7.04 -27.19
N ALA A 4 0.38 6.27 -27.37
CA ALA A 4 0.82 5.27 -26.40
C ALA A 4 1.33 5.92 -25.10
N LYS A 5 2.18 6.94 -25.22
CA LYS A 5 2.65 7.75 -24.08
C LYS A 5 1.51 8.40 -23.30
N LYS A 6 0.50 8.94 -24.00
CA LYS A 6 -0.68 9.52 -23.34
C LYS A 6 -1.49 8.50 -22.53
N ILE A 7 -1.55 7.25 -22.97
CA ILE A 7 -2.25 6.17 -22.24
C ILE A 7 -1.45 5.73 -21.01
N GLU A 8 -0.12 5.68 -21.11
CA GLU A 8 0.76 5.41 -19.96
C GLU A 8 0.65 6.51 -18.89
N GLU A 9 0.69 7.79 -19.30
CA GLU A 9 0.51 8.93 -18.40
C GLU A 9 -0.88 8.94 -17.73
N LEU A 10 -1.94 8.61 -18.47
CA LEU A 10 -3.30 8.47 -17.92
C LEU A 10 -3.46 7.24 -17.01
N SER A 11 -2.61 6.23 -17.15
CA SER A 11 -2.62 5.06 -16.27
C SER A 11 -1.90 5.37 -14.95
N ALA A 12 -0.82 6.14 -15.00
CA ALA A 12 -0.15 6.67 -13.82
C ALA A 12 -1.06 7.62 -13.00
N SER A 13 -1.91 8.42 -13.66
CA SER A 13 -2.84 9.34 -12.98
C SER A 13 -4.01 8.67 -12.26
N ARG A 14 -4.18 7.34 -12.42
CA ARG A 14 -5.24 6.55 -11.77
C ARG A 14 -4.80 5.87 -10.48
N GLU A 15 -3.52 5.99 -10.11
CA GLU A 15 -3.06 5.54 -8.81
C GLU A 15 -3.77 6.33 -7.70
N ARG A 16 -4.20 5.63 -6.66
CA ARG A 16 -4.76 6.21 -5.45
C ARG A 16 -3.89 5.74 -4.31
N LYS A 17 -2.91 6.55 -3.97
CA LYS A 17 -1.97 6.36 -2.86
C LYS A 17 -2.40 7.31 -1.73
N PRO A 18 -2.14 6.94 -0.47
CA PRO A 18 -2.37 7.87 0.62
C PRO A 18 -1.43 9.08 0.51
N GLU A 19 -1.89 10.23 1.01
CA GLU A 19 -1.06 11.42 1.18
C GLU A 19 -0.43 11.45 2.59
N GLY A 20 0.73 12.08 2.70
CA GLY A 20 1.51 12.19 3.94
C GLY A 20 2.57 11.10 4.10
N ASP A 21 3.24 11.13 5.26
CA ASP A 21 4.40 10.28 5.56
C ASP A 21 4.02 9.01 6.35
N ASP A 22 5.00 8.11 6.52
CA ASP A 22 4.94 6.88 7.34
C ASP A 22 3.88 5.84 6.92
N TRP A 23 3.41 5.91 5.68
CA TRP A 23 2.58 4.86 5.09
C TRP A 23 3.44 3.69 4.62
N PHE A 24 3.04 2.49 5.00
CA PHE A 24 3.67 1.24 4.58
C PHE A 24 2.63 0.21 4.16
N THR A 25 3.03 -0.72 3.32
CA THR A 25 2.26 -1.88 2.89
C THR A 25 2.60 -3.10 3.72
N ALA A 26 1.75 -4.13 3.66
CA ALA A 26 2.03 -5.40 4.33
C ALA A 26 3.34 -6.07 3.82
N ASP A 27 3.71 -5.83 2.56
CA ASP A 27 4.95 -6.35 1.99
C ASP A 27 6.18 -5.62 2.55
N GLU A 28 6.13 -4.29 2.65
CA GLU A 28 7.21 -3.50 3.27
C GLU A 28 7.40 -3.90 4.74
N PHE A 29 6.31 -3.95 5.52
CA PHE A 29 6.37 -4.38 6.92
C PHE A 29 6.94 -5.80 7.08
N LYS A 30 6.55 -6.72 6.18
CA LYS A 30 7.04 -8.10 6.18
C LYS A 30 8.55 -8.18 5.95
N VAL A 31 9.06 -7.40 4.99
CA VAL A 31 10.48 -7.33 4.66
C VAL A 31 11.26 -6.70 5.80
N GLU A 32 10.80 -5.57 6.33
CA GLU A 32 11.47 -4.84 7.41
C GLU A 32 11.49 -5.63 8.72
N ALA A 33 10.36 -6.22 9.12
CA ALA A 33 10.27 -7.03 10.33
C ALA A 33 10.86 -8.44 10.16
N ASN A 34 11.23 -8.84 8.94
CA ASN A 34 11.74 -10.17 8.59
C ASN A 34 10.86 -11.32 9.13
N ILE A 35 9.56 -11.26 8.83
CA ILE A 35 8.57 -12.25 9.29
C ILE A 35 7.82 -12.90 8.14
N GLY A 36 7.28 -14.10 8.36
CA GLY A 36 6.43 -14.77 7.37
C GLY A 36 5.04 -14.13 7.23
N ASN A 37 4.38 -14.39 6.09
CA ASN A 37 3.06 -13.84 5.74
C ASN A 37 2.03 -14.01 6.86
N SER A 38 1.87 -15.22 7.40
CA SER A 38 0.86 -15.51 8.43
C SER A 38 1.07 -14.66 9.69
N ARG A 39 2.32 -14.44 10.09
CA ARG A 39 2.65 -13.60 11.25
C ARG A 39 2.43 -12.13 10.94
N CYS A 40 2.81 -11.66 9.76
CA CYS A 40 2.58 -10.30 9.30
C CYS A 40 1.08 -9.93 9.36
N TYR A 41 0.21 -10.70 8.69
CA TYR A 41 -1.22 -10.41 8.67
C TYR A 41 -1.87 -10.51 10.06
N ARG A 42 -1.40 -11.42 10.92
CA ARG A 42 -1.88 -11.52 12.29
C ARG A 42 -1.54 -10.25 13.09
N LEU A 43 -0.30 -9.76 13.02
CA LEU A 43 0.12 -8.55 13.73
C LEU A 43 -0.61 -7.30 13.23
N LEU A 44 -0.76 -7.14 11.91
CA LEU A 44 -1.51 -6.02 11.33
C LEU A 44 -2.98 -6.05 11.74
N LYS A 45 -3.59 -7.25 11.79
CA LYS A 45 -4.97 -7.42 12.27
C LYS A 45 -5.09 -7.02 13.75
N GLU A 46 -4.22 -7.54 14.61
CA GLU A 46 -4.21 -7.22 16.05
C GLU A 46 -4.02 -5.72 16.29
N ALA A 47 -3.08 -5.08 15.58
CA ALA A 47 -2.84 -3.64 15.71
C ALA A 47 -4.01 -2.79 15.20
N ARG A 48 -4.66 -3.20 14.10
CA ARG A 48 -5.91 -2.58 13.61
C ARG A 48 -7.03 -2.69 14.63
N GLU A 49 -7.27 -3.88 15.17
CA GLU A 49 -8.33 -4.13 16.17
C GLU A 49 -8.08 -3.35 17.46
N ALA A 50 -6.81 -3.13 17.81
CA ALA A 50 -6.40 -2.28 18.91
C ALA A 50 -6.47 -0.76 18.62
N GLY A 51 -6.90 -0.35 17.42
CA GLY A 51 -6.99 1.07 17.02
C GLY A 51 -5.63 1.76 16.86
N LYS A 52 -4.55 1.00 16.65
CA LYS A 52 -3.17 1.52 16.52
C LYS A 52 -2.76 1.80 15.07
N LEU A 53 -3.58 1.43 14.11
CA LEU A 53 -3.32 1.59 12.69
C LEU A 53 -4.44 2.35 12.01
N GLU A 54 -4.06 3.29 11.17
CA GLU A 54 -4.93 3.83 10.15
C GLU A 54 -4.71 3.07 8.85
N ILE A 55 -5.79 2.91 8.07
CA ILE A 55 -5.80 2.09 6.86
C ILE A 55 -6.31 2.92 5.70
N TYR A 56 -5.52 2.94 4.62
CA TYR A 56 -5.94 3.49 3.34
C TYR A 56 -6.07 2.38 2.30
N ASN A 57 -7.23 2.29 1.67
CA ASN A 57 -7.50 1.33 0.60
C ASN A 57 -7.47 2.05 -0.74
N GLY A 58 -6.52 1.71 -1.60
CA GLY A 58 -6.38 2.35 -2.90
C GLY A 58 -5.80 1.41 -3.95
N CYS A 59 -5.04 1.99 -4.87
CA CYS A 59 -4.45 1.25 -5.97
C CYS A 59 -3.11 1.85 -6.40
N ALA A 60 -2.19 0.97 -6.76
CA ALA A 60 -0.88 1.32 -7.30
C ALA A 60 -0.66 0.56 -8.60
N PHE A 61 0.11 1.15 -9.51
CA PHE A 61 0.53 0.48 -10.73
C PHE A 61 1.56 -0.59 -10.40
N ASN A 62 1.33 -1.80 -10.86
CA ASN A 62 2.30 -2.89 -10.79
C ASN A 62 3.00 -2.96 -12.14
N GLU A 63 4.29 -2.58 -12.17
CA GLU A 63 5.09 -2.55 -13.39
C GLU A 63 5.30 -3.95 -13.99
N GLU A 64 5.46 -4.98 -13.16
CA GLU A 64 5.64 -6.37 -13.62
C GLU A 64 4.42 -6.92 -14.35
N LEU A 65 3.23 -6.53 -13.87
CA LEU A 65 1.95 -6.96 -14.44
C LEU A 65 1.39 -5.96 -15.46
N GLY A 66 2.01 -4.78 -15.62
CA GLY A 66 1.55 -3.71 -16.48
C GLY A 66 0.13 -3.20 -16.18
N GLN A 67 -0.32 -3.28 -14.92
CA GLN A 67 -1.70 -2.93 -14.56
C GLN A 67 -1.84 -2.35 -13.15
N LEU A 68 -2.93 -1.62 -12.91
CA LEU A 68 -3.30 -1.16 -11.58
C LEU A 68 -3.78 -2.32 -10.72
N VAL A 69 -3.16 -2.47 -9.55
CA VAL A 69 -3.55 -3.47 -8.55
C VAL A 69 -4.07 -2.78 -7.30
N ARG A 70 -5.01 -3.45 -6.62
CA ARG A 70 -5.45 -3.00 -5.29
C ARG A 70 -4.28 -3.07 -4.32
N ARG A 71 -4.14 -2.04 -3.50
CA ARG A 71 -3.11 -1.97 -2.47
C ARG A 71 -3.70 -1.37 -1.20
N VAL A 72 -3.23 -1.88 -0.07
CA VAL A 72 -3.62 -1.43 1.26
C VAL A 72 -2.38 -0.85 1.92
N TRP A 73 -2.52 0.38 2.41
CA TRP A 73 -1.49 1.05 3.18
C TRP A 73 -1.94 1.18 4.63
N TYR A 74 -0.97 1.10 5.51
CA TYR A 74 -1.10 1.20 6.95
C TYR A 74 -0.19 2.34 7.41
N ARG A 75 -0.62 3.10 8.41
CA ARG A 75 0.27 3.97 9.19
C ARG A 75 -0.05 3.81 10.67
N PHE A 76 0.95 3.97 11.52
CA PHE A 76 0.71 3.96 12.96
C PHE A 76 -0.02 5.24 13.38
N ILE A 77 -1.11 5.06 14.13
CA ILE A 77 -1.75 6.17 14.83
C ILE A 77 -0.91 6.39 16.08
N ASN A 78 -0.19 7.51 16.15
CA ASN A 78 0.61 7.84 17.31
C ASN A 78 -0.31 7.89 18.54
N PRO A 79 -0.17 6.99 19.52
CA PRO A 79 -0.87 7.15 20.78
C PRO A 79 -0.13 8.28 21.52
N ASN A 80 -0.81 9.40 21.75
CA ASN A 80 -0.36 10.38 22.74
C ASN A 80 -0.07 9.70 24.08
#